data_AF-A0A2V4DUP4-F1
#
_entry.id   AF-A0A2V4DUP4-F1
#
_cell.length_a   1.000
_cell.length_b   1.000
_cell.length_c   1.000
_cell.angle_alpha   90.00
_cell.angle_beta   90.00
_cell.angle_gamma   90.00
#
_symmetry.space_group_name_H-M   'P 1'
#
loop_
_entity.id
_entity.type
_entity.pdbx_description
1 polymer ?
#
loop_
_entity_poly.entity_id
_entity_poly.type
_entity_poly.pdbx_seq_one_letter_code
_entity_poly.pdbx_strand_id
1 'polypeptide(L)'
;MKNRKIYLYWTDFYENFRPSGRLPEENIRYTPKQGYGVCEIASLLLDEIQYSVNSVNIWINNLTDLANSRAPDGMFGVGNAHWVLITGDYVFIGTEYVEEQQVILTREQLLYILEQYKAFLEGNNEDPNNPPAPIDVEFIAEGQEAVDLYNSLEGSHQVFYLE
;
A
#
# COMPACT_ATOMS: atom_id res chain seq x y z
N MET A 1 13.49 -5.12 -8.37
CA MET A 1 12.20 -5.61 -7.80
C MET A 1 12.47 -6.23 -6.45
N LYS A 2 11.65 -5.87 -5.46
CA LYS A 2 11.77 -6.30 -4.06
C LYS A 2 10.52 -7.10 -3.70
N ASN A 3 10.71 -8.26 -3.08
CA ASN A 3 9.64 -9.12 -2.58
C ASN A 3 9.62 -9.07 -1.05
N ARG A 4 8.46 -8.79 -0.48
CA ARG A 4 8.22 -8.60 0.96
C ARG A 4 6.87 -9.20 1.35
N LYS A 5 6.55 -9.15 2.65
CA LYS A 5 5.26 -9.60 3.18
C LYS A 5 4.65 -8.53 4.07
N ILE A 6 3.35 -8.32 3.90
CA ILE A 6 2.53 -7.67 4.92
C ILE A 6 2.01 -8.76 5.83
N TYR A 7 2.33 -8.65 7.10
CA TYR A 7 1.85 -9.56 8.12
C TYR A 7 0.60 -8.98 8.77
N LEU A 8 -0.32 -9.86 9.14
CA LEU A 8 -1.58 -9.51 9.77
C LEU A 8 -1.48 -9.80 11.26
N TYR A 9 -1.42 -8.75 12.08
CA TYR A 9 -1.18 -8.83 13.52
C TYR A 9 -2.43 -8.62 14.33
N TRP A 10 -2.62 -9.45 15.34
CA TRP A 10 -3.65 -9.24 16.34
C TRP A 10 -3.37 -7.97 17.14
N THR A 11 -4.39 -7.14 17.30
CA THR A 11 -4.35 -5.95 18.16
C THR A 11 -5.44 -6.06 19.22
N ASP A 12 -5.01 -6.19 20.47
CA ASP A 12 -5.93 -6.28 21.62
C ASP A 12 -6.85 -5.07 21.73
N PHE A 13 -6.42 -3.89 21.29
CA PHE A 13 -7.23 -2.67 21.37
C PHE A 13 -8.45 -2.67 20.44
N TYR A 14 -8.34 -3.33 19.29
CA TYR A 14 -9.39 -3.35 18.27
C TYR A 14 -10.02 -4.74 18.12
N GLU A 15 -9.52 -5.73 18.87
CA GLU A 15 -9.96 -7.13 18.85
C GLU A 15 -10.01 -7.71 17.41
N ASN A 16 -9.03 -7.35 16.57
CA ASN A 16 -8.95 -7.84 15.19
C ASN A 16 -7.51 -7.92 14.67
N PHE A 17 -7.32 -8.57 13.51
CA PHE A 17 -6.05 -8.55 12.79
C PHE A 17 -5.87 -7.28 11.94
N ARG A 18 -4.64 -6.73 11.88
CA ARG A 18 -4.30 -5.54 11.10
C ARG A 18 -3.02 -5.70 10.28
N PRO A 19 -2.96 -5.11 9.07
CA PRO A 19 -1.76 -5.14 8.25
C PRO A 19 -0.60 -4.36 8.89
N SER A 20 0.60 -4.91 8.79
CA SER A 20 1.84 -4.20 9.04
C SER A 20 2.97 -4.72 8.16
N GLY A 21 3.77 -3.77 7.66
CA GLY A 21 4.97 -4.05 6.89
C GLY A 21 6.18 -4.44 7.75
N ARG A 22 6.04 -4.57 9.06
CA ARG A 22 7.10 -5.04 9.97
C ARG A 22 6.99 -6.55 10.21
N LEU A 23 8.07 -7.19 10.66
CA LEU A 23 8.04 -8.56 11.18
C LEU A 23 7.42 -8.60 12.59
N PRO A 24 6.86 -9.75 13.03
CA PRO A 24 6.13 -9.84 14.29
C PRO A 24 6.91 -9.43 15.54
N GLU A 25 8.21 -9.70 15.51
CA GLU A 25 9.12 -9.45 16.62
C GLU A 25 9.72 -8.04 16.62
N GLU A 26 9.40 -7.19 15.65
CA GLU A 26 10.02 -5.88 15.51
C GLU A 26 9.44 -4.84 16.47
N ASN A 27 10.33 -4.01 17.02
CA ASN A 27 9.93 -2.82 17.76
C ASN A 27 9.76 -1.64 16.80
N ILE A 28 8.61 -0.98 16.87
CA ILE A 28 8.24 0.16 16.02
C ILE A 28 9.23 1.34 16.09
N ARG A 29 10.01 1.45 17.18
CA ARG A 29 10.99 2.52 17.38
C ARG A 29 12.25 2.41 16.51
N TYR A 30 12.45 1.28 15.84
CA TYR A 30 13.62 1.07 15.00
C TYR A 30 13.24 1.04 13.52
N THR A 31 14.24 1.22 12.66
CA THR A 31 14.11 1.06 11.21
C THR A 31 13.53 -0.33 10.89
N PRO A 32 12.48 -0.41 10.04
CA PRO A 32 11.87 -1.69 9.67
C PRO A 32 12.86 -2.57 8.90
N LYS A 33 13.07 -3.82 9.32
CA LYS A 33 13.96 -4.78 8.62
C LYS A 33 13.49 -5.08 7.21
N GLN A 34 12.19 -5.00 6.95
CA GLN A 34 11.63 -5.24 5.62
C GLN A 34 11.78 -4.04 4.66
N GLY A 35 12.13 -2.85 5.18
CA GLY A 35 12.12 -1.60 4.40
C GLY A 35 10.84 -0.79 4.59
N TYR A 36 10.87 0.45 4.12
CA TYR A 36 9.78 1.41 4.31
C TYR A 36 8.67 1.27 3.26
N GLY A 37 8.96 0.75 2.07
CA GLY A 37 7.97 0.62 1.00
C GLY A 37 6.84 -0.37 1.33
N VAL A 38 7.17 -1.51 1.96
CA VAL A 38 6.13 -2.44 2.44
C VAL A 38 5.34 -1.86 3.63
N CYS A 39 5.98 -1.01 4.45
CA CYS A 39 5.28 -0.28 5.49
C CYS A 39 4.28 0.69 4.88
N GLU A 40 4.66 1.44 3.85
CA GLU A 40 3.78 2.39 3.16
C GLU A 40 2.57 1.69 2.53
N ILE A 41 2.77 0.55 1.88
CA ILE A 41 1.66 -0.25 1.33
C ILE A 41 0.74 -0.73 2.46
N ALA A 42 1.30 -1.20 3.59
CA ALA A 42 0.48 -1.64 4.71
C ALA A 42 -0.33 -0.48 5.33
N SER A 43 0.25 0.71 5.43
CA SER A 43 -0.41 1.92 5.91
C SER A 43 -1.53 2.34 4.96
N LEU A 44 -1.31 2.33 3.64
CA LEU A 44 -2.36 2.59 2.65
C LEU A 44 -3.57 1.65 2.83
N LEU A 45 -3.33 0.35 2.99
CA LEU A 45 -4.40 -0.64 3.23
C LEU A 45 -5.17 -0.32 4.53
N LEU A 46 -4.45 0.03 5.59
CA LEU A 46 -5.00 0.31 6.91
C LEU A 46 -5.82 1.59 6.95
N ASP A 47 -5.26 2.68 6.46
CA ASP A 47 -5.73 4.04 6.73
C ASP A 47 -6.71 4.52 5.66
N GLU A 48 -6.44 4.21 4.37
CA GLU A 48 -7.24 4.72 3.25
C GLU A 48 -8.26 3.73 2.71
N ILE A 49 -7.85 2.48 2.52
CA ILE A 49 -8.76 1.45 2.00
C ILE A 49 -9.64 0.92 3.12
N GLN A 50 -9.06 0.77 4.31
CA GLN A 50 -9.73 0.35 5.55
C GLN A 50 -10.34 -1.06 5.44
N TYR A 51 -11.09 -1.45 6.47
CA TYR A 51 -11.64 -2.81 6.64
C TYR A 51 -12.95 -3.06 5.86
N SER A 52 -13.08 -2.50 4.66
CA SER A 52 -14.31 -2.59 3.85
C SER A 52 -14.04 -3.28 2.52
N VAL A 53 -14.61 -4.47 2.33
CA VAL A 53 -14.59 -5.19 1.04
C VAL A 53 -15.14 -4.31 -0.09
N ASN A 54 -16.14 -3.48 0.19
CA ASN A 54 -16.69 -2.56 -0.81
C ASN A 54 -15.67 -1.49 -1.21
N SER A 55 -14.89 -0.96 -0.26
CA SER A 55 -13.82 0.00 -0.55
C SER A 55 -12.74 -0.64 -1.42
N VAL A 56 -12.32 -1.87 -1.10
CA VAL A 56 -11.36 -2.63 -1.92
C VAL A 56 -11.89 -2.85 -3.34
N ASN A 57 -13.16 -3.25 -3.50
CA ASN A 57 -13.77 -3.45 -4.81
C ASN A 57 -13.80 -2.16 -5.65
N ILE A 58 -14.04 -1.00 -5.04
CA ILE A 58 -13.98 0.29 -5.75
C ILE A 58 -12.58 0.54 -6.30
N TRP A 59 -11.54 0.30 -5.49
CA TRP A 59 -10.15 0.44 -5.92
C TRP A 59 -9.80 -0.53 -7.05
N ILE A 60 -10.13 -1.82 -6.91
CA ILE A 60 -9.90 -2.84 -7.93
C ILE A 60 -10.59 -2.47 -9.24
N ASN A 61 -11.85 -2.04 -9.21
CA ASN A 61 -12.59 -1.66 -10.41
C ASN A 61 -11.95 -0.45 -11.11
N ASN A 62 -11.60 0.59 -10.34
CA ASN A 62 -10.96 1.79 -10.87
C ASN A 62 -9.57 1.49 -11.47
N LEU A 63 -8.79 0.61 -10.85
CA LEU A 63 -7.48 0.21 -11.37
C LEU A 63 -7.62 -0.71 -12.60
N THR A 64 -8.63 -1.56 -12.65
CA THR A 64 -8.84 -2.47 -13.78
C THR A 64 -9.30 -1.72 -15.03
N ASP A 65 -10.28 -0.83 -14.88
CA ASP A 65 -10.81 0.04 -15.94
C ASP A 65 -10.25 1.46 -15.83
N LEU A 66 -8.92 1.56 -15.72
CA LEU A 66 -8.22 2.82 -15.42
C LEU A 66 -8.62 3.94 -16.38
N ALA A 67 -8.68 3.66 -17.68
CA ALA A 67 -9.00 4.65 -18.72
C ALA A 67 -10.36 5.33 -18.54
N ASN A 68 -11.34 4.64 -17.93
CA ASN A 68 -12.67 5.18 -17.64
C ASN A 68 -12.87 5.53 -16.16
N SER A 69 -11.83 5.37 -15.33
CA SER A 69 -11.88 5.69 -13.92
C SER A 69 -11.94 7.20 -13.67
N ARG A 70 -12.22 7.60 -12.43
CA ARG A 70 -12.27 9.02 -12.04
C ARG A 70 -10.89 9.70 -12.10
N ALA A 71 -9.81 8.94 -12.06
CA ALA A 71 -8.44 9.43 -12.06
C ALA A 71 -7.55 8.50 -12.91
N PRO A 72 -7.69 8.54 -14.24
CA PRO A 72 -6.98 7.65 -15.16
C PRO A 72 -5.46 7.92 -15.22
N ASP A 73 -5.05 9.12 -14.81
CA ASP A 73 -3.67 9.60 -14.77
C ASP A 73 -3.58 10.70 -13.71
N GLY A 74 -2.47 10.75 -12.98
CA GLY A 74 -2.24 11.70 -11.90
C GLY A 74 -2.76 11.21 -10.56
N MET A 75 -3.41 12.11 -9.82
CA MET A 75 -3.80 11.87 -8.44
C MET A 75 -4.97 10.87 -8.36
N PHE A 76 -4.64 9.59 -8.22
CA PHE A 76 -5.58 8.47 -8.15
C PHE A 76 -6.34 8.41 -6.84
N GLY A 77 -5.65 8.70 -5.74
CA GLY A 77 -6.24 8.76 -4.41
C GLY A 77 -5.50 9.76 -3.54
N VAL A 78 -6.24 10.66 -2.91
CA VAL A 78 -5.80 11.37 -1.71
C VAL A 78 -6.72 10.92 -0.61
N GLY A 79 -6.13 10.43 0.47
CA GLY A 79 -6.88 10.06 1.65
C GLY A 79 -6.48 10.90 2.86
N ASN A 80 -6.60 10.32 4.05
CA ASN A 80 -6.28 10.97 5.32
C ASN A 80 -4.78 11.28 5.49
N ALA A 81 -3.91 10.43 4.93
CA ALA A 81 -2.47 10.52 5.12
C ALA A 81 -1.61 10.12 3.92
N HIS A 82 -2.19 9.42 2.95
CA HIS A 82 -1.45 8.88 1.80
C HIS A 82 -1.95 9.47 0.49
N TRP A 83 -1.03 9.68 -0.44
CA TRP A 83 -1.33 9.97 -1.83
C TRP A 83 -0.90 8.81 -2.73
N VAL A 84 -1.73 8.58 -3.74
CA VAL A 84 -1.48 7.58 -4.78
C VAL A 84 -1.48 8.29 -6.12
N LEU A 85 -0.35 8.24 -6.82
CA LEU A 85 -0.19 8.81 -8.15
C LEU A 85 -0.08 7.68 -9.17
N ILE A 86 -0.72 7.86 -10.34
CA ILE A 86 -0.61 6.92 -11.46
C ILE A 86 -0.04 7.64 -12.66
N THR A 87 0.90 6.99 -13.36
CA THR A 87 1.42 7.41 -14.66
C THR A 87 1.68 6.18 -15.51
N GLY A 88 0.92 6.02 -16.59
CA GLY A 88 0.93 4.78 -17.37
C GLY A 88 0.52 3.58 -16.50
N ASP A 89 1.37 2.54 -16.46
CA ASP A 89 1.16 1.37 -15.61
C ASP A 89 1.86 1.47 -14.24
N TYR A 90 2.52 2.59 -13.94
CA TYR A 90 3.20 2.79 -12.67
C TYR A 90 2.29 3.46 -11.65
N VAL A 91 2.35 2.96 -10.42
CA VAL A 91 1.68 3.50 -9.26
C VAL A 91 2.76 3.93 -8.27
N PHE A 92 2.69 5.17 -7.81
CA PHE A 92 3.47 5.69 -6.70
C PHE A 92 2.56 5.87 -5.50
N ILE A 93 3.01 5.43 -4.32
CA ILE A 93 2.31 5.60 -3.05
C ILE A 93 3.28 6.28 -2.10
N GLY A 94 2.81 7.32 -1.43
CA GLY A 94 3.61 8.06 -0.48
C GLY A 94 2.79 8.77 0.59
N THR A 95 3.49 9.23 1.61
CA THR A 95 2.93 10.02 2.71
C THR A 95 3.79 11.24 3.01
N GLU A 96 3.16 12.30 3.53
CA GLU A 96 3.86 13.50 4.03
C GLU A 96 4.44 13.30 5.44
N TYR A 97 3.98 12.28 6.17
CA TYR A 97 4.35 12.12 7.57
C TYR A 97 5.70 11.44 7.77
N VAL A 98 6.14 10.62 6.80
CA VAL A 98 7.41 9.87 6.86
C VAL A 98 8.04 9.88 5.48
N GLU A 99 9.10 10.68 5.32
CA GLU A 99 9.76 10.90 4.03
C GLU A 99 10.23 9.59 3.37
N GLU A 100 10.68 8.62 4.16
CA GLU A 100 11.17 7.33 3.66
C GLU A 100 10.05 6.38 3.22
N GLN A 101 8.80 6.62 3.65
CA GLN A 101 7.64 5.82 3.26
C GLN A 101 7.11 6.28 1.90
N GLN A 102 7.91 5.95 0.89
CA GLN A 102 7.54 6.07 -0.52
C GLN A 102 7.77 4.74 -1.20
N VAL A 103 6.92 4.41 -2.17
CA VAL A 103 7.04 3.17 -2.92
C VAL A 103 6.49 3.35 -4.32
N ILE A 104 7.17 2.72 -5.28
CA ILE A 104 6.68 2.61 -6.66
C ILE A 104 6.55 1.14 -7.03
N LEU A 105 5.40 0.81 -7.61
CA LEU A 105 5.02 -0.53 -8.06
C LEU A 105 4.20 -0.42 -9.35
N THR A 106 3.92 -1.54 -10.00
CA THR A 106 3.00 -1.54 -11.14
C THR A 106 1.54 -1.63 -10.68
N ARG A 107 0.63 -1.24 -11.57
CA ARG A 107 -0.80 -1.41 -11.38
C ARG A 107 -1.19 -2.86 -11.14
N GLU A 108 -0.55 -3.80 -11.85
CA GLU A 108 -0.74 -5.24 -11.67
C GLU A 108 -0.31 -5.69 -10.26
N GLN A 109 0.83 -5.21 -9.77
CA GLN A 109 1.30 -5.51 -8.42
C GLN A 109 0.34 -4.98 -7.36
N LEU A 110 -0.17 -3.77 -7.51
CA LEU A 110 -1.17 -3.23 -6.59
C LEU A 110 -2.48 -4.03 -6.62
N LEU A 111 -2.98 -4.38 -7.81
CA LEU A 111 -4.17 -5.22 -7.95
C LEU A 111 -4.00 -6.57 -7.25
N TYR A 112 -2.84 -7.21 -7.39
CA TYR A 112 -2.54 -8.47 -6.71
C TYR A 112 -2.57 -8.35 -5.18
N ILE A 113 -2.06 -7.24 -4.64
CA ILE A 113 -2.10 -6.95 -3.19
C ILE A 113 -3.55 -6.74 -2.73
N LEU A 114 -4.35 -5.99 -3.50
CA LEU A 114 -5.75 -5.71 -3.16
C LEU A 114 -6.63 -6.96 -3.17
N GLU A 115 -6.42 -7.89 -4.11
CA GLU A 115 -7.16 -9.16 -4.15
C GLU A 115 -6.84 -10.04 -2.93
N GLN A 116 -5.58 -10.10 -2.50
CA GLN A 116 -5.22 -10.80 -1.27
C GLN A 116 -5.80 -10.10 -0.03
N TYR A 117 -5.79 -8.77 0.02
CA TYR A 117 -6.37 -8.00 1.12
C TYR A 117 -7.88 -8.19 1.19
N LYS A 118 -8.58 -8.23 0.06
CA LYS A 118 -10.00 -8.57 -0.03
C LYS A 118 -10.28 -9.95 0.56
N ALA A 119 -9.51 -10.98 0.17
CA ALA A 119 -9.66 -12.33 0.70
C ALA A 119 -9.47 -12.37 2.23
N PHE A 120 -8.53 -11.57 2.77
CA PHE A 120 -8.38 -11.38 4.22
C PHE A 120 -9.65 -10.77 4.85
N LEU A 121 -10.20 -9.70 4.28
CA LEU A 121 -11.39 -9.03 4.82
C LEU A 121 -12.66 -9.88 4.74
N GLU A 122 -12.75 -10.78 3.77
CA GLU A 122 -13.86 -11.75 3.64
C GLU A 122 -13.72 -12.93 4.62
N GLY A 123 -12.53 -13.12 5.19
CA GLY A 123 -12.27 -14.13 6.23
C GLY A 123 -12.69 -13.71 7.63
N ASN A 124 -12.57 -14.62 8.59
CA ASN A 124 -12.78 -14.30 10.01
C ASN A 124 -11.49 -13.70 10.60
N ASN A 125 -11.43 -12.37 10.67
CA ASN A 125 -10.28 -11.61 11.18
C ASN A 125 -10.42 -11.22 12.66
N GLU A 126 -11.42 -11.78 13.37
CA GLU A 126 -11.68 -11.56 14.80
C GLU A 126 -11.36 -12.81 15.66
N ASP A 127 -10.84 -13.90 15.06
CA ASP A 127 -10.41 -15.10 15.79
C ASP A 127 -8.89 -15.13 16.00
N PRO A 128 -8.36 -14.75 17.18
CA PRO A 128 -6.93 -14.72 17.43
C PRO A 128 -6.25 -16.10 17.36
N ASN A 129 -7.01 -17.20 17.41
CA ASN A 129 -6.48 -18.55 17.32
C ASN A 129 -6.32 -19.04 15.87
N ASN A 130 -6.86 -18.29 14.92
CA ASN A 130 -6.81 -18.61 13.50
C ASN A 130 -6.17 -17.45 12.71
N PRO A 131 -4.85 -17.23 12.84
CA PRO A 131 -4.17 -16.12 12.20
C PRO A 131 -4.26 -16.22 10.66
N PRO A 132 -4.63 -15.13 9.97
CA PRO A 132 -4.63 -15.08 8.52
C PRO A 132 -3.24 -15.32 7.91
N ALA A 133 -3.21 -15.75 6.65
CA ALA A 133 -1.97 -15.80 5.89
C ALA A 133 -1.42 -14.39 5.64
N PRO A 134 -0.08 -14.19 5.63
CA PRO A 134 0.52 -12.94 5.19
C PRO A 134 0.16 -12.63 3.73
N ILE A 135 0.11 -11.34 3.39
CA ILE A 135 -0.07 -10.84 2.03
C ILE A 135 1.30 -10.72 1.38
N ASP A 136 1.46 -11.33 0.21
CA ASP A 136 2.67 -11.22 -0.59
C ASP A 136 2.70 -9.87 -1.33
N VAL A 137 3.85 -9.19 -1.26
CA VAL A 137 4.02 -7.84 -1.80
C VAL A 137 5.26 -7.81 -2.68
N GLU A 138 5.09 -7.33 -3.91
CA GLU A 138 6.17 -7.03 -4.84
C GLU A 138 6.10 -5.55 -5.25
N PHE A 139 7.25 -4.89 -5.27
CA PHE A 139 7.38 -3.51 -5.74
C PHE A 139 8.74 -3.26 -6.40
N ILE A 140 8.86 -2.14 -7.10
CA ILE A 140 10.03 -1.81 -7.91
C ILE A 140 11.12 -1.20 -7.04
N ALA A 141 10.80 -0.10 -6.35
CA ALA A 141 11.71 0.68 -5.51
C ALA A 141 10.97 1.33 -4.33
N GLU A 142 11.72 1.85 -3.35
CA GLU A 142 11.20 2.54 -2.16
C GLU A 142 12.06 3.75 -1.77
N GLY A 143 11.54 4.65 -0.95
CA GLY A 143 12.21 5.86 -0.50
C GLY A 143 12.58 6.79 -1.67
N GLN A 144 13.73 7.47 -1.57
CA GLN A 144 14.19 8.40 -2.60
C GLN A 144 14.33 7.75 -3.99
N GLU A 145 14.73 6.47 -4.07
CA GLU A 145 14.82 5.75 -5.33
C GLU A 145 13.45 5.64 -6.03
N ALA A 146 12.36 5.47 -5.26
CA ALA A 146 11.01 5.46 -5.81
C ALA A 146 10.61 6.84 -6.36
N VAL A 147 10.98 7.90 -5.65
CA VAL A 147 10.71 9.30 -6.05
C VAL A 147 11.44 9.62 -7.35
N ASP A 148 12.74 9.36 -7.39
CA ASP A 148 13.59 9.61 -8.56
C ASP A 148 13.08 8.83 -9.78
N LEU A 149 12.70 7.56 -9.57
CA LEU A 149 12.16 6.73 -10.64
C LEU A 149 10.83 7.29 -11.16
N TYR A 150 9.88 7.62 -10.27
CA TYR A 150 8.59 8.16 -10.66
C TYR A 150 8.74 9.50 -11.41
N ASN A 151 9.56 10.41 -10.90
CA ASN A 151 9.80 11.72 -11.51
C ASN A 151 10.48 11.61 -12.89
N SER A 152 11.22 10.53 -13.14
CA SER A 152 11.84 10.27 -14.45
C SER A 152 10.86 9.75 -15.52
N LEU A 153 9.67 9.31 -15.13
CA LEU A 153 8.66 8.82 -16.07
C LEU A 153 8.15 9.96 -16.97
N GLU A 154 8.00 9.66 -18.26
CA GLU A 154 7.35 10.57 -19.19
C GLU A 154 5.89 10.79 -18.76
N GLY A 155 5.49 12.06 -18.63
CA GLY A 155 4.15 12.43 -18.17
C GLY A 155 3.93 12.29 -16.66
N SER A 156 4.99 12.11 -15.86
CA SER A 156 4.86 12.08 -14.40
C SER A 156 4.28 13.39 -13.86
N HIS A 157 3.52 13.28 -12.78
CA HIS A 157 2.89 14.43 -12.12
C HIS A 157 3.80 15.14 -11.13
N GLN A 158 5.06 14.67 -11.05
CA GLN A 158 6.12 15.10 -10.16
C GLN A 158 5.76 15.00 -8.66
N VAL A 159 6.63 14.34 -7.90
CA VAL A 159 6.58 14.33 -6.44
C VAL A 159 7.51 15.44 -5.95
N PHE A 160 6.91 16.48 -5.36
CA PHE A 160 7.63 17.56 -4.71
C PHE A 160 7.53 17.37 -3.20
N TYR A 161 8.67 17.17 -2.53
CA TYR A 161 8.69 17.33 -1.08
C TYR A 161 8.57 18.81 -0.75
N LEU A 162 7.68 19.14 0.19
CA LEU A 162 7.72 20.43 0.87
C LEU A 162 8.89 20.34 1.85
N GLU A 163 10.02 20.97 1.50
CA GLU A 163 11.14 21.20 2.44
C GLU A 163 10.71 22.00 3.68
#